data_AF-A0A820PUI2-F1
#
_entry.id   AF-A0A820PUI2-F1
#
_cell.length_a   1.000
_cell.length_b   1.000
_cell.length_c   1.000
_cell.angle_alpha   90.00
_cell.angle_beta   90.00
_cell.angle_gamma   90.00
#
_symmetry.space_group_name_H-M   'P 1'
#
loop_
_entity.id
_entity.type
_entity.pdbx_description
1 polymer ?
#
loop_
_entity_poly.entity_id
_entity_poly.type
_entity_poly.pdbx_seq_one_letter_code
_entity_poly.pdbx_strand_id
1 'polypeptide(L)'
;YFDSNGTPTKDFTNVLTSVNNMKKKDEDKASFEQKWPPCNSEWSHDTGRRVWCTEKSGGIERAWVGVPRRYFDSLTKVERCVCIKNSDEQDGRFKQYKDCSPTSTECQILD
;
A
#
# COMPACT_ATOMS: atom_id res chain seq x y z
N TYR A 1 -11.11 -20.61 28.45
CA TYR A 1 -11.05 -19.16 28.21
C TYR A 1 -11.03 -18.35 29.51
N PHE A 2 -11.81 -18.73 30.52
CA PHE A 2 -11.64 -18.24 31.91
C PHE A 2 -11.35 -19.45 32.82
N ASP A 3 -10.62 -19.23 33.91
CA ASP A 3 -10.38 -20.25 34.93
C ASP A 3 -11.62 -20.49 35.82
N SER A 4 -11.53 -21.41 36.78
CA SER A 4 -12.62 -21.74 37.70
C SER A 4 -13.07 -20.56 38.58
N ASN A 5 -12.27 -19.50 38.69
CA ASN A 5 -12.58 -18.28 39.43
C ASN A 5 -13.13 -17.17 38.52
N GLY A 6 -13.30 -17.44 37.22
CA GLY A 6 -13.73 -16.44 36.24
C GLY A 6 -12.61 -15.48 35.80
N THR A 7 -11.35 -15.79 36.08
CA THR A 7 -10.21 -14.95 35.64
C THR A 7 -9.81 -15.32 34.21
N PRO A 8 -9.54 -14.33 33.33
CA PRO A 8 -9.07 -14.60 31.98
C PRO A 8 -7.79 -15.45 31.99
N THR A 9 -7.77 -16.54 31.23
CA THR A 9 -6.54 -17.32 31.07
C THR A 9 -5.54 -16.58 30.19
N LYS A 10 -4.25 -16.91 30.29
CA LYS A 10 -3.20 -16.38 29.40
C LYS A 10 -3.57 -16.55 27.93
N ASP A 11 -4.15 -17.69 27.57
CA ASP A 11 -4.58 -17.98 26.20
C ASP A 11 -5.69 -17.04 25.72
N PHE A 12 -6.66 -16.73 26.58
CA PHE A 12 -7.70 -15.75 26.25
C PHE A 12 -7.10 -14.35 26.03
N THR A 13 -6.20 -13.93 26.91
CA THR A 13 -5.51 -12.64 26.76
C THR A 13 -4.69 -12.60 25.47
N ASN A 14 -3.96 -13.67 25.14
CA ASN A 14 -3.19 -13.76 23.90
C ASN A 14 -4.08 -13.65 22.66
N VAL A 15 -5.21 -14.36 22.63
CA VAL A 15 -6.18 -14.28 21.52
C VAL A 15 -6.70 -12.85 21.39
N LEU A 16 -7.08 -12.19 22.49
CA LEU A 16 -7.58 -10.82 22.46
C LEU A 16 -6.51 -9.84 21.95
N THR A 17 -5.26 -9.98 22.40
CA THR A 17 -4.13 -9.19 21.90
C THR A 17 -3.91 -9.39 20.40
N SER A 18 -3.95 -10.63 19.91
CA SER A 18 -3.83 -10.93 18.48
C SER A 18 -4.94 -10.28 17.67
N VAL A 19 -6.20 -10.38 18.10
CA VAL A 19 -7.35 -9.75 17.43
C VAL A 19 -7.18 -8.23 17.37
N ASN A 20 -6.79 -7.59 18.48
CA ASN A 20 -6.58 -6.13 18.51
C ASN A 20 -5.42 -5.70 17.60
N ASN A 21 -4.33 -6.48 17.57
CA ASN A 21 -3.21 -6.22 16.67
C ASN A 21 -3.60 -6.36 15.20
N MET A 22 -4.47 -7.30 14.85
CA MET A 22 -5.00 -7.45 13.49
C MET A 22 -5.83 -6.23 13.09
N LYS A 23 -6.78 -5.81 13.95
CA LYS A 23 -7.59 -4.60 13.70
C LYS A 23 -6.74 -3.36 13.45
N LYS A 24 -5.74 -3.15 14.30
CA LYS A 24 -4.81 -2.03 14.15
C LYS A 24 -4.05 -2.09 12.81
N LYS A 25 -3.59 -3.28 12.39
CA LYS A 25 -2.93 -3.45 11.09
C LYS A 25 -3.86 -3.14 9.92
N ASP A 26 -5.13 -3.53 10.02
CA ASP A 26 -6.13 -3.24 8.99
C ASP A 26 -6.42 -1.73 8.90
N GLU A 27 -6.52 -1.05 10.05
CA GLU A 27 -6.68 0.41 10.12
C GLU A 27 -5.46 1.16 9.56
N ASP A 28 -4.25 0.76 9.95
CA ASP A 28 -3.00 1.35 9.47
C ASP A 28 -2.86 1.14 7.94
N LYS A 29 -3.24 -0.04 7.44
CA LYS A 29 -3.26 -0.35 6.00
C LYS A 29 -4.27 0.52 5.26
N ALA A 30 -5.51 0.63 5.76
CA ALA A 30 -6.54 1.44 5.13
C ALA A 30 -6.15 2.92 5.08
N SER A 31 -5.59 3.45 6.17
CA SER A 31 -5.06 4.83 6.23
C SER A 31 -3.93 5.05 5.23
N PHE A 32 -3.00 4.09 5.13
CA PHE A 32 -1.95 4.13 4.12
C PHE A 32 -2.53 4.15 2.70
N GLU A 33 -3.45 3.24 2.37
CA GLU A 33 -4.03 3.14 1.02
C GLU A 33 -4.88 4.36 0.67
N GLN A 34 -5.56 4.98 1.64
CA GLN A 34 -6.27 6.22 1.42
C GLN A 34 -5.33 7.38 1.06
N LYS A 35 -4.14 7.41 1.67
CA LYS A 35 -3.12 8.44 1.40
C LYS A 35 -2.34 8.16 0.11
N TRP A 36 -1.92 6.92 -0.09
CA TRP A 36 -1.09 6.43 -1.17
C TRP A 36 -1.68 5.16 -1.78
N PRO A 37 -2.74 5.30 -2.56
CA PRO A 37 -3.49 4.18 -3.11
C PRO A 37 -2.62 3.37 -4.08
N PRO A 38 -2.91 2.07 -4.24
CA PRO A 38 -2.28 1.26 -5.28
C PRO A 38 -2.46 1.88 -6.66
N CYS A 39 -1.43 1.76 -7.51
CA CYS A 39 -1.56 2.11 -8.92
C CYS A 39 -2.56 1.20 -9.63
N ASN A 40 -3.15 1.69 -10.71
CA ASN A 40 -3.71 0.80 -11.71
C ASN A 40 -2.55 0.10 -12.43
N SER A 41 -2.76 -1.13 -12.88
CA SER A 41 -1.73 -1.92 -13.53
C SER A 41 -2.30 -2.83 -14.60
N GLU A 42 -1.55 -3.00 -15.68
CA GLU A 42 -1.81 -4.00 -16.71
C GLU A 42 -0.51 -4.72 -17.06
N TRP A 43 -0.65 -5.93 -17.58
CA TRP A 43 0.45 -6.69 -18.14
C TRP A 43 -0.03 -7.35 -19.42
N SER A 44 0.78 -7.28 -20.46
CA SER A 44 0.62 -8.06 -21.68
C SER A 44 1.95 -8.68 -22.08
N HIS A 45 1.88 -9.76 -22.85
CA HIS A 45 3.08 -10.40 -23.39
C HIS A 45 3.88 -9.45 -24.31
N ASP A 46 3.18 -8.62 -25.10
CA ASP A 46 3.81 -7.82 -26.16
C ASP A 46 4.37 -6.49 -25.64
N THR A 47 3.75 -5.92 -24.61
CA THR A 47 4.09 -4.59 -24.08
C THR A 47 4.69 -4.64 -22.68
N GLY A 48 4.73 -5.81 -22.03
CA GLY A 48 5.18 -5.93 -20.65
C GLY A 48 4.23 -5.29 -19.64
N ARG A 49 4.78 -4.85 -18.50
CA ARG A 49 4.02 -4.29 -17.37
C ARG A 49 3.90 -2.77 -17.48
N ARG A 50 2.69 -2.25 -17.33
CA ARG A 50 2.40 -0.81 -17.23
C ARG A 50 1.69 -0.51 -15.93
N VAL A 51 2.01 0.63 -15.34
CA VAL A 51 1.32 1.18 -14.16
C VAL A 51 0.93 2.62 -14.39
N TRP A 52 -0.22 3.04 -13.87
CA TRP A 52 -0.68 4.41 -13.98
C TRP A 52 -1.53 4.85 -12.81
N CYS A 53 -1.63 6.15 -12.65
CA CYS A 53 -2.45 6.82 -11.67
C CYS A 53 -3.53 7.63 -12.38
N THR A 54 -4.74 7.62 -11.81
CA THR A 54 -5.84 8.50 -12.20
C THR A 54 -6.50 9.04 -10.92
N GLU A 55 -7.56 9.83 -11.03
CA GLU A 55 -8.38 10.19 -9.86
C GLU A 55 -9.01 8.96 -9.18
N LYS A 56 -9.06 7.82 -9.89
CA LYS A 56 -9.44 6.51 -9.34
C LYS A 56 -8.32 5.49 -9.55
N SER A 57 -7.67 5.08 -8.47
CA SER A 57 -6.67 4.00 -8.51
C SER A 57 -6.79 3.10 -7.30
N GLY A 58 -6.59 1.79 -7.50
CA GLY A 58 -6.71 0.81 -6.42
C GLY A 58 -8.10 0.76 -5.77
N GLY A 59 -9.14 1.16 -6.50
CA GLY A 59 -10.52 1.26 -5.98
C GLY A 59 -10.81 2.53 -5.17
N ILE A 60 -9.84 3.43 -5.01
CA ILE A 60 -9.96 4.65 -4.20
C ILE A 60 -10.08 5.87 -5.12
N GLU A 61 -11.15 6.65 -4.91
CA GLU A 61 -11.44 7.90 -5.61
C GLU A 61 -10.92 9.12 -4.82
N ARG A 62 -10.31 10.07 -5.53
CA ARG A 62 -9.59 11.22 -4.96
C ARG A 62 -9.56 12.40 -5.92
N ALA A 63 -9.37 13.61 -5.39
CA ALA A 63 -9.34 14.86 -6.17
C ALA A 63 -7.99 15.14 -6.87
N TRP A 64 -7.14 14.13 -7.06
CA TRP A 64 -5.83 14.29 -7.69
C TRP A 64 -5.36 13.00 -8.34
N VAL A 65 -4.63 13.11 -9.45
CA VAL A 65 -4.14 11.96 -10.22
C VAL A 65 -2.92 11.31 -9.57
N GLY A 66 -1.84 12.09 -9.46
CA GLY A 66 -0.56 11.65 -8.89
C GLY A 66 0.34 10.92 -9.86
N VAL A 67 1.48 10.46 -9.35
CA VAL A 67 2.53 9.81 -10.14
C VAL A 67 2.85 8.42 -9.57
N PRO A 68 3.10 7.40 -10.41
CA PRO A 68 3.42 6.05 -9.94
C PRO A 68 4.81 6.01 -9.28
N ARG A 69 4.90 5.40 -8.10
CA ARG A 69 6.17 5.13 -7.40
C ARG A 69 6.25 3.71 -6.85
N ARG A 70 7.47 3.22 -6.73
CA ARG A 70 7.79 1.99 -6.03
C ARG A 70 7.84 2.29 -4.53
N TYR A 71 7.09 1.52 -3.75
CA TYR A 71 7.08 1.58 -2.30
C TYR A 71 7.44 0.20 -1.74
N PHE A 72 8.49 0.13 -0.93
CA PHE A 72 8.87 -1.09 -0.23
C PHE A 72 8.24 -1.13 1.16
N ASP A 73 7.34 -2.08 1.36
CA ASP A 73 6.73 -2.31 2.67
C ASP A 73 7.71 -3.11 3.54
N SER A 74 8.23 -2.48 4.58
CA SER A 74 9.21 -3.09 5.47
C SER A 74 8.63 -4.21 6.34
N LEU A 75 7.31 -4.28 6.52
CA LEU A 75 6.63 -5.33 7.28
C LEU A 75 6.41 -6.57 6.43
N THR A 76 5.90 -6.39 5.20
CA THR A 76 5.60 -7.52 4.30
C THR A 76 6.79 -7.92 3.42
N LYS A 77 7.84 -7.09 3.35
CA LYS A 77 9.00 -7.24 2.45
C LYS A 77 8.63 -7.26 0.97
N VAL A 78 7.46 -6.73 0.62
CA VAL A 78 6.97 -6.64 -0.75
C VAL A 78 7.15 -5.22 -1.26
N GLU A 79 7.64 -5.10 -2.49
CA GLU A 79 7.58 -3.86 -3.22
C GLU A 79 6.28 -3.78 -4.04
N ARG A 80 5.61 -2.63 -3.98
CA ARG A 80 4.38 -2.38 -4.72
C ARG A 80 4.35 -0.99 -5.35
N CYS A 81 3.51 -0.83 -6.36
CA CYS A 81 3.24 0.48 -6.93
C CYS A 81 2.22 1.24 -6.09
N VAL A 82 2.51 2.50 -5.79
CA VAL A 82 1.59 3.45 -5.15
C VAL A 82 1.53 4.75 -5.93
N CYS A 83 0.36 5.39 -5.92
CA CYS A 83 0.18 6.74 -6.44
C CYS A 83 0.47 7.75 -5.33
N ILE A 84 1.35 8.71 -5.62
CA ILE A 84 1.69 9.78 -4.68
C ILE A 84 1.45 11.15 -5.31
N LYS A 85 1.29 12.17 -4.48
CA LYS A 85 1.41 13.56 -4.92
C LYS A 85 2.88 13.90 -5.12
N ASN A 86 3.19 14.82 -6.03
CA ASN A 86 4.55 15.34 -6.19
C ASN A 86 5.11 15.93 -4.88
N SER A 87 4.25 16.43 -3.98
CA SER A 87 4.66 16.92 -2.66
C SER A 87 5.19 15.83 -1.72
N ASP A 88 4.80 14.58 -1.93
CA ASP A 88 5.22 13.44 -1.12
C ASP A 88 6.55 12.83 -1.61
N GLU A 89 7.09 13.28 -2.75
CA GLU A 89 8.32 12.77 -3.37
C GLU A 89 9.55 12.89 -2.45
N GLN A 90 9.53 13.85 -1.51
CA GLN A 90 10.61 14.07 -0.54
C GLN A 90 10.72 12.95 0.50
N ASP A 91 9.70 12.09 0.61
CA ASP A 91 9.73 10.92 1.48
C ASP A 91 10.58 9.81 0.82
N GLY A 92 11.74 9.53 1.40
CA GLY A 92 12.70 8.54 0.88
C GLY A 92 12.19 7.09 0.80
N ARG A 93 10.96 6.82 1.23
CA ARG A 93 10.30 5.52 1.05
C ARG A 93 9.80 5.29 -0.38
N PHE A 94 9.66 6.34 -1.18
CA PHE A 94 9.21 6.25 -2.57
C PHE A 94 10.40 6.28 -3.52
N LYS A 95 10.40 5.37 -4.49
CA LYS A 95 11.42 5.31 -5.55
C LYS A 95 10.76 5.46 -6.91
N GLN A 96 11.40 6.24 -7.78
CA GLN A 96 10.97 6.38 -9.16
C GLN A 96 11.17 5.08 -9.94
N TYR A 97 10.35 4.86 -10.96
CA TYR A 97 10.60 3.82 -11.94
C TYR A 97 11.73 4.26 -12.87
N LYS A 98 12.57 3.31 -13.27
CA LYS A 98 13.62 3.54 -14.27
C LYS A 98 12.95 3.95 -15.59
N ASP A 99 13.56 4.92 -16.29
CA ASP A 99 13.11 5.39 -17.60
C ASP A 99 11.66 5.93 -17.62
N CYS A 100 11.12 6.34 -16.47
CA CYS A 100 9.83 7.02 -16.35
C CYS A 100 10.04 8.46 -15.87
N SER A 101 9.38 9.43 -16.54
CA SER A 101 9.45 10.83 -16.12
C SER A 101 8.93 11.00 -14.68
N PRO A 102 9.61 11.80 -13.83
CA PRO A 102 9.16 12.08 -12.47
C PRO A 102 7.74 12.66 -12.39
N THR A 103 7.28 13.35 -13.44
CA THR A 103 5.94 13.95 -13.48
C THR A 103 4.93 13.10 -14.25
N SER A 104 5.33 11.94 -14.76
CA SER A 104 4.43 11.08 -15.52
C SER A 104 3.36 10.47 -14.63
N THR A 105 2.12 10.52 -15.08
CA THR A 105 0.99 9.82 -14.45
C THR A 105 0.97 8.33 -14.82
N GLU A 106 1.88 7.90 -15.69
CA GLU A 106 1.95 6.56 -16.26
C GLU A 106 3.40 6.15 -16.53
N CYS A 107 3.74 4.89 -16.22
CA CYS A 107 5.05 4.33 -16.47
C CYS A 107 4.94 2.97 -17.16
N GLN A 108 5.72 2.78 -18.22
CA GLN A 108 6.08 1.46 -18.73
C GLN A 108 7.24 0.92 -17.89
N ILE A 109 7.09 -0.30 -17.40
CA ILE A 109 8.10 -0.94 -16.55
C ILE A 109 8.87 -1.90 -17.44
N LEU A 110 10.11 -1.50 -17.74
CA LEU A 110 11.08 -2.35 -18.41
C LEU A 110 11.68 -3.30 -17.36
N ASP A 111 11.66 -4.59 -17.67
CA ASP A 111 12.30 -5.64 -16.87
C ASP A 111 13.84 -5.51 -16.87
#